data_AF-A0A4Q6A681-F1
#
_entry.id   AF-A0A4Q6A681-F1
#
_cell.length_a   1.000
_cell.length_b   1.000
_cell.length_c   1.000
_cell.angle_alpha   90.00
_cell.angle_beta   90.00
_cell.angle_gamma   90.00
#
_symmetry.space_group_name_H-M   'P 1'
#
loop_
_entity.id
_entity.type
_entity.pdbx_description
1 polymer ?
#
loop_
_entity_poly.entity_id
_entity_poly.type
_entity_poly.pdbx_seq_one_letter_code
_entity_poly.pdbx_strand_id
1 'polypeptide(L)'
;ITAYRDHGLAIAKGITANECMAELYGKATGCTKGKGGSMHFFSREKRFFGGHGIVGGQIGLGAGIAFADQYLNNDRVTITMFGDGAARQGLLHESFNMAMLWNLPVVFICENNHYAMGTSVSRTSKVLDIYRLADAYDMPADSVDGMSCEEVHKAIERAVRRAREKGGPTFLEIKTYRYRGHSMSDPAKYRTKEELEEYKEKDPINQVLKTIMDNKWATEEQIEAINEKVRGEVEESVRFAEESPYPDDNELYKDIYIDQDYPYITD
;
A
#
# COMPACT_ATOMS: atom_id res chain seq x y z
N ILE A 1 5.59 -1.40 4.20
CA ILE A 1 4.63 -0.81 5.15
C ILE A 1 3.74 0.16 4.38
N THR A 2 2.43 0.21 4.63
CA THR A 2 1.51 1.04 3.83
C THR A 2 0.27 1.52 4.62
N ALA A 3 -0.50 2.43 4.02
CA ALA A 3 -1.79 2.92 4.52
C ALA A 3 -2.91 1.87 4.33
N TYR A 4 -4.17 2.26 4.53
CA TYR A 4 -5.36 1.39 4.44
C TYR A 4 -5.77 0.92 3.03
N ARG A 5 -5.17 1.46 1.95
CA ARG A 5 -5.49 1.05 0.57
C ARG A 5 -4.52 -0.03 0.10
N ASP A 6 -4.56 -1.17 0.79
CA ASP A 6 -3.43 -2.10 0.79
C ASP A 6 -3.76 -3.54 0.40
N HIS A 7 -5.04 -3.89 0.28
CA HIS A 7 -5.53 -5.20 -0.17
C HIS A 7 -4.78 -5.77 -1.39
N GLY A 8 -4.60 -4.96 -2.45
CA GLY A 8 -3.86 -5.41 -3.63
C GLY A 8 -2.38 -5.67 -3.35
N LEU A 9 -1.76 -4.86 -2.49
CA LEU A 9 -0.37 -5.03 -2.05
C LEU A 9 -0.23 -6.25 -1.14
N ALA A 10 -1.22 -6.54 -0.30
CA ALA A 10 -1.24 -7.72 0.57
C ALA A 10 -1.21 -9.00 -0.28
N ILE A 11 -2.07 -9.09 -1.29
CA ILE A 11 -2.11 -10.20 -2.24
C ILE A 11 -0.80 -10.30 -3.02
N ALA A 12 -0.28 -9.18 -3.54
CA ALA A 12 1.00 -9.15 -4.23
C ALA A 12 2.20 -9.57 -3.34
N LYS A 13 2.08 -9.40 -2.01
CA LYS A 13 3.06 -9.86 -1.03
C LYS A 13 2.84 -11.30 -0.56
N GLY A 14 1.78 -11.96 -1.02
CA GLY A 14 1.52 -13.38 -0.80
C GLY A 14 0.59 -13.69 0.36
N ILE A 15 -0.18 -12.71 0.86
CA ILE A 15 -1.35 -13.01 1.70
C ILE A 15 -2.44 -13.53 0.76
N THR A 16 -3.06 -14.67 1.09
CA THR A 16 -4.01 -15.32 0.17
C THR A 16 -5.31 -14.52 0.05
N ALA A 17 -6.03 -14.69 -1.07
CA ALA A 17 -7.36 -14.12 -1.24
C ALA A 17 -8.32 -14.59 -0.12
N ASN A 18 -8.20 -15.85 0.30
CA ASN A 18 -8.96 -16.44 1.40
C ASN A 18 -8.73 -15.70 2.73
N GLU A 19 -7.47 -15.51 3.13
CA GLU A 19 -7.12 -14.77 4.36
C GLU A 19 -7.56 -13.29 4.29
N CYS A 20 -7.42 -12.67 3.11
CA CYS A 20 -7.86 -11.30 2.88
C CYS A 20 -9.39 -11.19 3.01
N MET A 21 -10.14 -12.06 2.35
CA MET A 21 -11.60 -12.04 2.37
C MET A 21 -12.15 -12.39 3.75
N ALA A 22 -11.58 -13.38 4.43
CA ALA A 22 -11.94 -13.73 5.80
C ALA A 22 -11.72 -12.55 6.77
N GLU A 23 -10.66 -11.77 6.60
CA GLU A 23 -10.42 -10.56 7.39
C GLU A 23 -11.50 -9.50 7.15
N LEU A 24 -11.93 -9.30 5.90
CA LEU A 24 -13.04 -8.39 5.58
C LEU A 24 -14.37 -8.81 6.22
N TYR A 25 -14.57 -10.11 6.41
CA TYR A 25 -15.75 -10.68 7.05
C TYR A 25 -15.64 -10.73 8.59
N GLY A 26 -14.51 -10.29 9.15
CA GLY A 26 -14.24 -10.34 10.60
C GLY A 26 -14.13 -11.78 11.12
N LYS A 27 -13.61 -12.71 10.32
CA LYS A 27 -13.49 -14.12 10.66
C LYS A 27 -12.16 -14.44 11.32
N ALA A 28 -12.13 -15.47 12.17
CA ALA A 28 -10.92 -15.89 12.90
C ALA A 28 -9.79 -16.34 11.97
N THR A 29 -10.13 -16.77 10.75
CA THR A 29 -9.21 -17.19 9.69
C THR A 29 -8.68 -16.02 8.84
N GLY A 30 -9.05 -14.78 9.17
CA GLY A 30 -8.49 -13.59 8.55
C GLY A 30 -7.00 -13.41 8.86
N CYS A 31 -6.29 -12.67 7.99
CA CYS A 31 -4.84 -12.44 8.14
C CYS A 31 -4.44 -11.79 9.48
N THR A 32 -5.38 -11.10 10.15
CA THR A 32 -5.22 -10.52 11.50
C THR A 32 -6.32 -11.01 12.46
N LYS A 33 -6.78 -12.26 12.23
CA LYS A 33 -7.79 -12.96 13.05
C LYS A 33 -9.14 -12.25 13.12
N GLY A 34 -9.49 -11.45 12.11
CA GLY A 34 -10.75 -10.71 12.05
C GLY A 34 -10.77 -9.45 12.93
N LYS A 35 -9.64 -9.09 13.55
CA LYS A 35 -9.53 -7.91 14.44
C LYS A 35 -9.22 -6.64 13.67
N GLY A 36 -8.58 -6.75 12.51
CA GLY A 36 -8.13 -5.61 11.74
C GLY A 36 -9.17 -5.08 10.75
N GLY A 37 -9.92 -5.99 10.14
CA GLY A 37 -10.83 -5.65 9.05
C GLY A 37 -10.11 -5.02 7.85
N SER A 38 -10.88 -4.33 7.00
CA SER A 38 -10.41 -3.79 5.71
C SER A 38 -9.23 -2.82 5.80
N MET A 39 -9.02 -2.16 6.93
CA MET A 39 -7.99 -1.13 7.04
C MET A 39 -6.71 -1.58 7.75
N HIS A 40 -6.56 -2.85 8.11
CA HIS A 40 -5.46 -3.33 8.99
C HIS A 40 -4.92 -4.73 8.59
N PHE A 41 -4.57 -4.92 7.31
CA PHE A 41 -3.96 -6.17 6.86
C PHE A 41 -2.49 -6.26 7.27
N PHE A 42 -2.10 -7.37 7.89
CA PHE A 42 -0.74 -7.53 8.40
C PHE A 42 -0.29 -8.99 8.28
N SER A 43 0.99 -9.19 7.96
CA SER A 43 1.63 -10.51 8.04
C SER A 43 3.11 -10.36 8.33
N ARG A 44 3.52 -10.82 9.52
CA ARG A 44 4.94 -10.87 9.89
C ARG A 44 5.73 -11.80 8.97
N GLU A 45 5.16 -12.95 8.61
CA GLU A 45 5.80 -13.96 7.76
C GLU A 45 6.08 -13.38 6.36
N LYS A 46 5.08 -12.76 5.73
CA LYS A 46 5.21 -12.14 4.41
C LYS A 46 5.91 -10.76 4.46
N ARG A 47 6.26 -10.29 5.67
CA ARG A 47 6.79 -8.94 5.94
C ARG A 47 5.93 -7.84 5.36
N PHE A 48 4.63 -8.00 5.53
CA PHE A 48 3.63 -7.03 5.14
C PHE A 48 3.11 -6.30 6.38
N PHE A 49 3.39 -5.01 6.44
CA PHE A 49 2.99 -4.11 7.52
C PHE A 49 1.96 -3.14 6.93
N GLY A 50 0.80 -3.67 6.54
CA GLY A 50 -0.24 -2.90 5.87
C GLY A 50 -1.19 -2.26 6.85
N GLY A 51 -2.08 -1.45 6.29
CA GLY A 51 -3.28 -1.07 6.99
C GLY A 51 -3.03 -0.17 8.19
N HIS A 52 -2.30 0.93 8.00
CA HIS A 52 -2.28 1.99 9.00
C HIS A 52 -3.45 2.95 8.77
N GLY A 53 -4.42 2.94 9.69
CA GLY A 53 -5.60 3.80 9.66
C GLY A 53 -5.33 5.26 10.04
N ILE A 54 -4.25 5.52 10.80
CA ILE A 54 -3.81 6.88 11.11
C ILE A 54 -3.06 7.45 9.90
N VAL A 55 -3.58 8.53 9.32
CA VAL A 55 -3.00 9.19 8.15
C VAL A 55 -1.55 9.59 8.44
N GLY A 56 -0.61 8.99 7.71
CA GLY A 56 0.82 9.25 7.83
C GLY A 56 1.53 8.48 8.94
N GLY A 57 0.82 7.77 9.82
CA GLY A 57 1.43 7.04 10.95
C GLY A 57 2.45 5.98 10.54
N GLN A 58 2.31 5.42 9.34
CA GLN A 58 3.25 4.45 8.78
C GLN A 58 4.57 5.07 8.31
N ILE A 59 4.65 6.38 8.08
CA ILE A 59 5.83 7.00 7.44
C ILE A 59 7.05 6.88 8.35
N GLY A 60 6.90 7.30 9.62
CA GLY A 60 7.95 7.17 10.64
C GLY A 60 8.26 5.71 10.99
N LEU A 61 7.22 4.87 11.08
CA LEU A 61 7.40 3.43 11.32
C LEU A 61 8.20 2.76 10.20
N GLY A 62 7.99 3.17 8.94
CA GLY A 62 8.76 2.69 7.80
C GLY A 62 10.24 3.04 7.87
N ALA A 63 10.56 4.28 8.26
CA ALA A 63 11.94 4.67 8.56
C ALA A 63 12.52 3.82 9.71
N GLY A 64 11.75 3.58 10.77
CA GLY A 64 12.15 2.73 11.90
C GLY A 64 12.44 1.28 11.52
N ILE A 65 11.62 0.67 10.65
CA ILE A 65 11.87 -0.69 10.14
C ILE A 65 13.17 -0.73 9.33
N ALA A 66 13.39 0.27 8.47
CA ALA A 66 14.65 0.37 7.71
C ALA A 66 15.86 0.56 8.61
N PHE A 67 15.73 1.38 9.66
CA PHE A 67 16.76 1.53 10.67
C PHE A 67 17.06 0.22 11.39
N ALA A 68 16.03 -0.54 11.78
CA ALA A 68 16.21 -1.85 12.42
C ALA A 68 16.94 -2.84 11.48
N ASP A 69 16.57 -2.89 10.20
CA ASP A 69 17.26 -3.73 9.23
C ASP A 69 18.72 -3.30 9.03
N GLN A 70 19.01 -2.00 8.95
CA GLN A 70 20.39 -1.48 8.90
C GLN A 70 21.18 -1.83 10.17
N TYR A 71 20.61 -1.58 11.35
CA TYR A 71 21.26 -1.78 12.64
C TYR A 71 21.61 -3.25 12.89
N LEU A 72 20.73 -4.17 12.45
CA LEU A 72 20.93 -5.62 12.56
C LEU A 72 21.72 -6.23 11.39
N ASN A 73 22.21 -5.41 10.46
CA ASN A 73 22.91 -5.85 9.23
C ASN A 73 22.08 -6.83 8.38
N ASN A 74 20.77 -6.63 8.32
CA ASN A 74 19.91 -7.37 7.40
C ASN A 74 20.00 -6.78 5.99
N ASP A 75 20.17 -7.62 4.97
CA ASP A 75 20.15 -7.19 3.57
C ASP A 75 18.70 -6.99 3.05
N ARG A 76 18.05 -5.94 3.56
CA ARG A 76 16.65 -5.63 3.28
C ARG A 76 16.47 -4.15 2.97
N VAL A 77 15.46 -3.85 2.15
CA VAL A 77 15.00 -2.49 1.84
C VAL A 77 13.54 -2.37 2.24
N THR A 78 13.21 -1.30 2.96
CA THR A 78 11.82 -1.02 3.36
C THR A 78 11.14 -0.17 2.31
N ILE A 79 10.00 -0.64 1.80
CA ILE A 79 9.09 0.18 0.99
C ILE A 79 8.03 0.78 1.92
N THR A 80 7.95 2.11 1.94
CA THR A 80 7.05 2.89 2.80
C THR A 80 6.07 3.68 1.94
N MET A 81 4.82 3.23 1.87
CA MET A 81 3.81 3.80 1.00
C MET A 81 2.79 4.66 1.76
N PHE A 82 2.38 5.76 1.15
CA PHE A 82 1.39 6.70 1.69
C PHE A 82 0.71 7.48 0.56
N GLY A 83 -0.46 8.08 0.83
CA GLY A 83 -1.17 8.90 -0.14
C GLY A 83 -0.76 10.37 -0.13
N ASP A 84 -1.20 11.13 -1.13
CA ASP A 84 -0.95 12.57 -1.28
C ASP A 84 -1.39 13.40 -0.06
N GLY A 85 -2.50 13.04 0.60
CA GLY A 85 -2.94 13.67 1.85
C GLY A 85 -2.00 13.41 3.03
N ALA A 86 -1.41 12.21 3.11
CA ALA A 86 -0.46 11.87 4.17
C ALA A 86 0.89 12.59 4.00
N ALA A 87 1.24 12.97 2.76
CA ALA A 87 2.43 13.77 2.48
C ALA A 87 2.37 15.20 3.08
N ARG A 88 1.25 15.59 3.70
CA ARG A 88 1.09 16.87 4.41
C ARG A 88 1.34 16.78 5.91
N GLN A 89 1.57 15.59 6.45
CA GLN A 89 1.81 15.40 7.88
C GLN A 89 3.25 15.82 8.25
N GLY A 90 3.42 16.47 9.41
CA GLY A 90 4.74 16.87 9.91
C GLY A 90 5.71 15.68 10.06
N LEU A 91 5.17 14.50 10.39
CA LEU A 91 5.93 13.26 10.50
C LEU A 91 6.70 12.90 9.21
N LEU A 92 6.23 13.33 8.04
CA LEU A 92 6.98 13.15 6.78
C LEU A 92 8.35 13.84 6.84
N HIS A 93 8.35 15.11 7.26
CA HIS A 93 9.54 15.95 7.33
C HIS A 93 10.55 15.43 8.34
N GLU A 94 10.06 15.00 9.51
CA GLU A 94 10.88 14.34 10.53
C GLU A 94 11.50 13.05 10.00
N SER A 95 10.69 12.22 9.33
CA SER A 95 11.14 10.93 8.77
C SER A 95 12.17 11.10 7.66
N PHE A 96 11.99 12.07 6.76
CA PHE A 96 12.93 12.35 5.67
C PHE A 96 14.27 12.84 6.21
N ASN A 97 14.25 13.77 7.17
CA ASN A 97 15.46 14.26 7.81
C ASN A 97 16.27 13.11 8.44
N MET A 98 15.61 12.27 9.23
CA MET A 98 16.26 11.15 9.91
C MET A 98 16.75 10.07 8.93
N ALA A 99 15.95 9.76 7.89
CA ALA A 99 16.32 8.77 6.88
C ALA A 99 17.56 9.20 6.08
N MET A 100 17.64 10.49 5.70
CA MET A 100 18.82 11.04 5.03
C MET A 100 20.03 11.08 5.95
N LEU A 101 19.87 11.62 7.17
CA LEU A 101 20.96 11.74 8.14
C LEU A 101 21.62 10.38 8.45
N TRP A 102 20.82 9.32 8.53
CA TRP A 102 21.29 7.97 8.86
C TRP A 102 21.49 7.07 7.64
N ASN A 103 21.33 7.61 6.43
CA ASN A 103 21.50 6.92 5.17
C ASN A 103 20.69 5.60 5.08
N LEU A 104 19.43 5.63 5.54
CA LEU A 104 18.63 4.43 5.73
C LEU A 104 18.25 3.73 4.40
N PRO A 105 18.14 2.39 4.38
CA PRO A 105 17.71 1.62 3.20
C PRO A 105 16.18 1.64 3.06
N VAL A 106 15.61 2.81 2.80
CA VAL A 106 14.15 3.01 2.66
C VAL A 106 13.79 3.71 1.35
N VAL A 107 12.74 3.20 0.69
CA VAL A 107 12.10 3.89 -0.44
C VAL A 107 10.75 4.39 0.05
N PHE A 108 10.60 5.72 0.09
CA PHE A 108 9.32 6.36 0.36
C PHE A 108 8.55 6.47 -0.96
N ILE A 109 7.26 6.14 -0.93
CA ILE A 109 6.39 6.20 -2.11
C ILE A 109 5.12 6.96 -1.74
N CYS A 110 4.89 8.07 -2.43
CA CYS A 110 3.61 8.75 -2.42
C CYS A 110 2.77 8.21 -3.58
N GLU A 111 1.73 7.44 -3.28
CA GLU A 111 0.67 7.08 -4.22
C GLU A 111 -0.27 8.28 -4.38
N ASN A 112 0.06 9.17 -5.31
CA ASN A 112 -0.67 10.39 -5.54
C ASN A 112 -1.86 10.11 -6.48
N ASN A 113 -3.05 10.01 -5.91
CA ASN A 113 -4.30 9.89 -6.68
C ASN A 113 -5.05 11.23 -6.84
N HIS A 114 -4.35 12.34 -6.55
CA HIS A 114 -4.79 13.73 -6.58
C HIS A 114 -5.76 14.17 -5.48
N TYR A 115 -6.27 13.24 -4.65
CA TYR A 115 -7.33 13.54 -3.69
C TYR A 115 -7.18 12.85 -2.32
N ALA A 116 -7.00 13.68 -1.28
CA ALA A 116 -7.20 13.31 0.11
C ALA A 116 -8.69 13.37 0.47
N MET A 117 -9.37 12.21 0.39
CA MET A 117 -10.84 12.13 0.40
C MET A 117 -11.41 12.97 -0.75
N GLY A 118 -11.91 14.18 -0.46
CA GLY A 118 -12.38 15.14 -1.46
C GLY A 118 -11.58 16.44 -1.55
N THR A 119 -10.42 16.49 -0.88
CA THR A 119 -9.52 17.64 -0.92
C THR A 119 -8.41 17.39 -1.93
N SER A 120 -8.36 18.21 -2.99
CA SER A 120 -7.32 18.09 -4.01
C SER A 120 -5.96 18.57 -3.51
N VAL A 121 -4.88 18.08 -4.12
CA VAL A 121 -3.50 18.53 -3.84
C VAL A 121 -3.38 20.06 -3.96
N SER A 122 -3.97 20.65 -5.00
CA SER A 122 -3.94 22.11 -5.25
C SER A 122 -4.61 22.95 -4.16
N ARG A 123 -5.50 22.36 -3.35
CA ARG A 123 -6.15 23.03 -2.23
C ARG A 123 -5.33 23.01 -0.95
N THR A 124 -4.29 22.18 -0.88
CA THR A 124 -3.48 21.97 0.34
C THR A 124 -2.01 22.30 0.15
N SER A 125 -1.56 22.56 -1.08
CA SER A 125 -0.17 22.86 -1.38
C SER A 125 -0.01 23.82 -2.55
N LYS A 126 1.00 24.68 -2.47
CA LYS A 126 1.53 25.44 -3.63
C LYS A 126 2.56 24.65 -4.42
N VAL A 127 3.21 23.67 -3.78
CA VAL A 127 4.09 22.71 -4.44
C VAL A 127 3.21 21.55 -4.92
N LEU A 128 2.85 21.55 -6.20
CA LEU A 128 1.91 20.57 -6.77
C LEU A 128 2.57 19.22 -7.05
N ASP A 129 3.83 19.24 -7.45
CA ASP A 129 4.67 18.04 -7.57
C ASP A 129 5.19 17.67 -6.18
N ILE A 130 4.61 16.62 -5.59
CA ILE A 130 4.90 16.21 -4.23
C ILE A 130 6.35 15.75 -4.09
N TYR A 131 6.95 15.12 -5.11
CA TYR A 131 8.33 14.64 -5.05
C TYR A 131 9.34 15.74 -4.66
N ARG A 132 9.05 17.00 -5.01
CA ARG A 132 9.89 18.18 -4.68
C ARG A 132 10.02 18.47 -3.19
N LEU A 133 9.22 17.85 -2.34
CA LEU A 133 9.43 17.92 -0.89
C LEU A 133 10.77 17.30 -0.45
N ALA A 134 11.32 16.39 -1.25
CA ALA A 134 12.63 15.79 -1.03
C ALA A 134 13.80 16.78 -1.21
N ASP A 135 13.61 17.85 -2.00
CA ASP A 135 14.63 18.86 -2.29
C ASP A 135 15.17 19.51 -1.00
N ALA A 136 14.32 19.66 0.02
CA ALA A 136 14.72 20.25 1.31
C ALA A 136 15.68 19.37 2.14
N TYR A 137 15.91 18.13 1.70
CA TYR A 137 16.74 17.13 2.40
C TYR A 137 17.87 16.59 1.53
N ASP A 138 18.07 17.15 0.32
CA ASP A 138 18.96 16.59 -0.71
C ASP A 138 18.68 15.10 -0.99
N MET A 139 17.43 14.66 -0.81
CA MET A 139 17.03 13.27 -1.04
C MET A 139 16.72 13.06 -2.53
N PRO A 140 17.30 12.05 -3.19
CA PRO A 140 16.93 11.72 -4.57
C PRO A 140 15.44 11.40 -4.69
N ALA A 141 14.78 12.03 -5.66
CA ALA A 141 13.36 11.85 -5.85
C ALA A 141 12.94 12.10 -7.30
N ASP A 142 11.89 11.39 -7.74
CA ASP A 142 11.31 11.53 -9.09
C ASP A 142 9.79 11.36 -9.08
N SER A 143 9.13 11.96 -10.07
CA SER A 143 7.75 11.64 -10.43
C SER A 143 7.72 10.44 -11.37
N VAL A 144 6.78 9.53 -11.15
CA VAL A 144 6.58 8.30 -11.94
C VAL A 144 5.13 8.25 -12.41
N ASP A 145 4.92 7.87 -13.67
CA ASP A 145 3.58 7.55 -14.17
C ASP A 145 3.10 6.23 -13.54
N GLY A 146 2.19 6.33 -12.59
CA GLY A 146 1.59 5.20 -11.89
C GLY A 146 0.56 4.44 -12.73
N MET A 147 0.24 4.93 -13.93
CA MET A 147 -0.60 4.23 -14.90
C MET A 147 0.21 3.35 -15.87
N SER A 148 1.55 3.35 -15.77
CA SER A 148 2.44 2.42 -16.48
C SER A 148 3.15 1.47 -15.50
N CYS A 149 2.84 0.18 -15.63
CA CYS A 149 3.46 -0.88 -14.82
C CYS A 149 4.99 -0.93 -14.99
N GLU A 150 5.48 -0.69 -16.22
CA GLU A 150 6.89 -0.71 -16.57
C GLU A 150 7.64 0.46 -15.95
N GLU A 151 7.08 1.67 -15.99
CA GLU A 151 7.71 2.84 -15.39
C GLU A 151 7.76 2.73 -13.86
N VAL A 152 6.69 2.23 -13.24
CA VAL A 152 6.68 1.90 -11.81
C VAL A 152 7.73 0.85 -11.48
N HIS A 153 7.81 -0.25 -12.25
CA HIS A 153 8.80 -1.31 -12.04
C HIS A 153 10.23 -0.76 -12.11
N LYS A 154 10.58 -0.04 -13.18
CA LYS A 154 11.91 0.53 -13.38
C LYS A 154 12.27 1.52 -12.27
N ALA A 155 11.33 2.38 -11.85
CA ALA A 155 11.58 3.35 -10.79
C ALA A 155 11.84 2.69 -9.43
N ILE A 156 11.01 1.72 -9.05
CA ILE A 156 11.19 0.96 -7.81
C ILE A 156 12.48 0.16 -7.85
N GLU A 157 12.80 -0.50 -8.97
CA GLU A 157 14.06 -1.25 -9.13
C GLU A 157 15.29 -0.36 -8.90
N ARG A 158 15.32 0.83 -9.53
CA ARG A 158 16.42 1.80 -9.34
C ARG A 158 16.54 2.25 -7.89
N ALA A 159 15.42 2.61 -7.26
CA ALA A 159 15.40 3.08 -5.87
C ALA A 159 15.85 1.99 -4.88
N VAL A 160 15.37 0.75 -5.09
CA VAL A 160 15.74 -0.40 -4.25
C VAL A 160 17.21 -0.76 -4.45
N ARG A 161 17.73 -0.77 -5.68
CA ARG A 161 19.15 -1.02 -5.95
C ARG A 161 20.02 0.01 -5.23
N ARG A 162 19.68 1.30 -5.34
CA ARG A 162 20.37 2.39 -4.63
C ARG A 162 20.37 2.18 -3.11
N ALA A 163 19.23 1.82 -2.53
CA ALA A 163 19.13 1.55 -1.09
C ALA A 163 20.02 0.36 -0.67
N ARG A 164 20.03 -0.74 -1.44
CA ARG A 164 20.90 -1.91 -1.18
C ARG A 164 22.39 -1.59 -1.32
N GLU A 165 22.75 -0.74 -2.27
CA GLU A 165 24.12 -0.28 -2.50
C GLU A 165 24.58 0.79 -1.48
N LYS A 166 23.84 0.96 -0.38
CA LYS A 166 24.11 1.96 0.67
C LYS A 166 24.13 3.38 0.16
N GLY A 167 23.41 3.63 -0.93
CA GLY A 167 23.22 4.95 -1.47
C GLY A 167 22.35 5.84 -0.58
N GLY A 168 21.51 5.25 0.28
CA GLY A 168 20.56 5.97 1.12
C GLY A 168 19.13 5.93 0.58
N PRO A 169 18.22 6.73 1.16
CA PRO A 169 16.82 6.67 0.82
C PRO A 169 16.51 7.31 -0.54
N THR A 170 15.32 7.04 -1.04
CA THR A 170 14.76 7.64 -2.28
C THR A 170 13.28 7.92 -2.08
N PHE A 171 12.79 9.03 -2.63
CA PHE A 171 11.36 9.36 -2.63
C PHE A 171 10.75 9.29 -4.03
N LEU A 172 9.69 8.51 -4.22
CA LEU A 172 8.98 8.42 -5.50
C LEU A 172 7.56 8.97 -5.34
N GLU A 173 7.17 9.90 -6.20
CA GLU A 173 5.76 10.27 -6.38
C GLU A 173 5.18 9.47 -7.54
N ILE A 174 4.38 8.45 -7.23
CA ILE A 174 3.69 7.64 -8.22
C ILE A 174 2.32 8.27 -8.46
N LYS A 175 2.16 8.92 -9.62
CA LYS A 175 0.92 9.61 -10.01
C LYS A 175 -0.05 8.61 -10.63
N THR A 176 -1.18 8.40 -9.98
CA THR A 176 -2.20 7.41 -10.37
C THR A 176 -3.60 8.01 -10.18
N TYR A 177 -4.65 7.20 -10.26
CA TYR A 177 -6.01 7.68 -10.13
C TYR A 177 -6.93 6.72 -9.39
N ARG A 178 -7.73 7.25 -8.44
CA ARG A 178 -8.68 6.45 -7.67
C ARG A 178 -10.02 6.35 -8.39
N TYR A 179 -10.31 5.29 -9.15
CA TYR A 179 -11.56 5.22 -9.94
C TYR A 179 -12.87 5.26 -9.15
N ARG A 180 -12.86 4.86 -7.88
CA ARG A 180 -14.03 4.91 -6.99
C ARG A 180 -13.95 6.07 -6.01
N GLY A 181 -15.02 6.28 -5.24
CA GLY A 181 -14.98 7.19 -4.09
C GLY A 181 -13.90 6.80 -3.09
N HIS A 182 -13.62 7.69 -2.15
CA HIS A 182 -12.67 7.46 -1.07
C HIS A 182 -12.96 6.16 -0.30
N SER A 183 -14.25 5.92 -0.04
CA SER A 183 -14.82 4.75 0.62
C SER A 183 -16.12 4.35 -0.08
N MET A 184 -16.73 3.23 0.36
CA MET A 184 -18.01 2.74 -0.16
C MET A 184 -19.15 3.76 -0.06
N SER A 185 -19.10 4.68 0.90
CA SER A 185 -20.11 5.72 1.12
C SER A 185 -19.80 7.05 0.46
N ASP A 186 -18.63 7.22 -0.17
CA ASP A 186 -18.23 8.48 -0.80
C ASP A 186 -18.74 8.59 -2.25
N PRO A 187 -19.63 9.56 -2.56
CA PRO A 187 -20.16 9.75 -3.91
C PRO A 187 -19.18 10.40 -4.89
N ALA A 188 -17.96 10.78 -4.47
CA ALA A 188 -16.92 11.35 -5.32
C ALA A 188 -17.28 12.67 -6.03
N LYS A 189 -18.05 13.56 -5.40
CA LYS A 189 -18.55 14.83 -5.99
C LYS A 189 -17.51 15.94 -6.21
N TYR A 190 -16.25 15.68 -5.89
CA TYR A 190 -15.14 16.66 -5.93
C TYR A 190 -14.27 16.57 -7.19
N ARG A 191 -14.67 15.74 -8.15
CA ARG A 191 -14.04 15.59 -9.46
C ARG A 191 -15.10 15.52 -10.55
N THR A 192 -14.70 15.78 -11.79
CA THR A 192 -15.63 15.70 -12.92
C THR A 192 -15.74 14.27 -13.46
N LYS A 193 -16.76 14.01 -14.28
CA LYS A 193 -16.88 12.72 -14.97
C LYS A 193 -15.82 12.61 -16.06
N GLU A 194 -15.57 13.72 -16.76
CA GLU A 194 -14.61 13.84 -17.85
C GLU A 194 -13.19 13.51 -17.37
N GLU A 195 -12.80 14.02 -16.20
CA GLU A 195 -11.52 13.70 -15.57
C GLU A 195 -11.39 12.20 -15.28
N LEU A 196 -12.44 11.57 -14.74
CA LEU A 196 -12.44 10.13 -14.46
C LEU A 196 -12.35 9.31 -15.75
N GLU A 197 -13.09 9.66 -16.80
CA GLU A 197 -13.06 8.92 -18.06
C GLU A 197 -11.69 9.04 -18.75
N GLU A 198 -11.05 10.21 -18.73
CA GLU A 198 -9.68 10.38 -19.25
C GLU A 198 -8.68 9.42 -18.58
N TYR A 199 -8.79 9.22 -17.27
CA TYR A 199 -7.93 8.28 -16.55
C TYR A 199 -8.28 6.80 -16.77
N LYS A 200 -9.51 6.47 -17.17
CA LYS A 200 -9.89 5.10 -17.55
C LYS A 200 -9.32 4.70 -18.91
N GLU A 201 -9.15 5.64 -19.83
CA GLU A 201 -8.44 5.39 -21.09
C GLU A 201 -6.97 5.00 -20.86
N LYS A 202 -6.42 5.40 -19.71
CA LYS A 202 -5.05 5.09 -19.28
C LYS A 202 -4.98 3.87 -18.33
N ASP A 203 -6.03 3.06 -18.21
CA ASP A 203 -6.04 1.93 -17.25
C ASP A 203 -4.82 0.99 -17.44
N PRO A 204 -3.98 0.80 -16.40
CA PRO A 204 -2.77 -0.01 -16.50
C PRO A 204 -3.05 -1.48 -16.87
N ILE A 205 -4.20 -2.04 -16.48
CA ILE A 205 -4.57 -3.41 -16.82
C ILE A 205 -4.83 -3.53 -18.32
N ASN A 206 -5.57 -2.56 -18.89
CA ASN A 206 -5.86 -2.53 -20.32
C ASN A 206 -4.59 -2.25 -21.15
N GLN A 207 -3.69 -1.39 -20.67
CA GLN A 207 -2.41 -1.13 -21.33
C GLN A 207 -1.51 -2.37 -21.37
N VAL A 208 -1.44 -3.12 -20.26
CA VAL A 208 -0.68 -4.38 -20.19
C VAL A 208 -1.30 -5.43 -21.11
N LEU A 209 -2.63 -5.58 -21.10
CA LEU A 209 -3.32 -6.51 -21.99
C LEU A 209 -3.03 -6.17 -23.46
N LYS A 210 -3.16 -4.91 -23.86
CA LYS A 210 -2.84 -4.46 -25.22
C LYS A 210 -1.39 -4.81 -25.60
N THR A 211 -0.45 -4.58 -24.70
CA THR A 211 0.97 -4.90 -24.92
C THR A 211 1.18 -6.40 -25.13
N ILE A 212 0.56 -7.25 -24.31
CA ILE A 212 0.61 -8.71 -24.45
C ILE A 212 0.08 -9.15 -25.83
N MET A 213 -1.06 -8.60 -26.25
CA MET A 213 -1.71 -8.94 -27.52
C MET A 213 -0.90 -8.46 -28.73
N ASP A 214 -0.44 -7.21 -28.72
CA ASP A 214 0.36 -6.63 -29.81
C ASP A 214 1.66 -7.42 -30.05
N ASN A 215 2.28 -7.89 -28.96
CA ASN A 215 3.50 -8.70 -29.02
C ASN A 215 3.26 -10.21 -29.19
N LYS A 216 1.99 -10.64 -29.20
CA LYS A 216 1.59 -12.06 -29.29
C LYS A 216 2.22 -12.94 -28.21
N TRP A 217 2.37 -12.41 -26.99
CA TRP A 217 2.89 -13.16 -25.85
C TRP A 217 1.86 -14.12 -25.25
N ALA A 218 0.57 -13.86 -25.48
CA ALA A 218 -0.52 -14.76 -25.14
C ALA A 218 -1.63 -14.66 -26.19
N THR A 219 -2.47 -15.70 -26.28
CA THR A 219 -3.70 -15.69 -27.07
C THR A 219 -4.90 -15.23 -26.25
N GLU A 220 -6.01 -14.88 -26.92
CA GLU A 220 -7.26 -14.51 -26.23
C GLU A 220 -7.76 -15.65 -25.33
N GLU A 221 -7.63 -16.91 -25.75
CA GLU A 221 -8.00 -18.07 -24.96
C GLU A 221 -7.15 -18.23 -23.70
N GLN A 222 -5.86 -17.89 -23.77
CA GLN A 222 -4.97 -17.91 -22.61
C GLN A 222 -5.32 -16.79 -21.62
N ILE A 223 -5.65 -15.59 -22.11
CA ILE A 223 -6.11 -14.49 -21.27
C ILE A 223 -7.44 -14.85 -20.59
N GLU A 224 -8.39 -15.43 -21.31
CA GLU A 224 -9.67 -15.83 -20.72
C GLU A 224 -9.49 -16.96 -19.70
N ALA A 225 -8.58 -17.91 -19.94
CA ALA A 225 -8.24 -18.93 -18.94
C ALA A 225 -7.67 -18.32 -17.65
N ILE A 226 -6.88 -17.24 -17.74
CA ILE A 226 -6.41 -16.51 -16.57
C ILE A 226 -7.57 -15.83 -15.84
N ASN A 227 -8.46 -15.16 -16.58
CA ASN A 227 -9.64 -14.50 -16.00
C ASN A 227 -10.55 -15.49 -15.27
N GLU A 228 -10.83 -16.65 -15.87
CA GLU A 228 -11.65 -17.69 -15.26
C GLU A 228 -11.00 -18.26 -14.00
N LYS A 229 -9.67 -18.50 -14.04
CA LYS A 229 -8.92 -18.92 -12.85
C LYS A 229 -9.05 -17.89 -11.71
N VAL A 230 -8.84 -16.61 -12.00
CA VAL A 230 -8.93 -15.55 -10.98
C VAL A 230 -10.37 -15.41 -10.46
N ARG A 231 -11.37 -15.54 -11.32
CA ARG A 231 -12.79 -15.56 -10.92
C ARG A 231 -13.06 -16.70 -9.94
N GLY A 232 -12.59 -17.91 -10.24
CA GLY A 232 -12.68 -19.05 -9.34
C GLY A 232 -11.97 -18.83 -8.00
N GLU A 233 -10.78 -18.22 -7.99
CA GLU A 233 -10.06 -17.85 -6.75
C GLU A 233 -10.86 -16.86 -5.89
N VAL A 234 -11.51 -15.88 -6.52
CA VAL A 234 -12.35 -14.90 -5.82
C VAL A 234 -13.61 -15.56 -5.24
N GLU A 235 -14.31 -16.37 -6.03
CA GLU A 235 -15.50 -17.10 -5.56
C GLU A 235 -15.19 -18.06 -4.41
N GLU A 236 -14.07 -18.78 -4.50
CA GLU A 236 -13.57 -19.62 -3.40
C GLU A 236 -13.27 -18.79 -2.15
N SER A 237 -12.65 -17.61 -2.28
CA SER A 237 -12.33 -16.77 -1.13
C SER A 237 -13.58 -16.28 -0.40
N VAL A 238 -14.67 -15.99 -1.13
CA VAL A 238 -15.96 -15.62 -0.54
C VAL A 238 -16.56 -16.81 0.21
N ARG A 239 -16.63 -17.99 -0.43
CA ARG A 239 -17.12 -19.21 0.23
C ARG A 239 -16.32 -19.54 1.49
N PHE A 240 -14.99 -19.51 1.39
CA PHE A 240 -14.09 -19.73 2.52
C PHE A 240 -14.38 -18.76 3.68
N ALA A 241 -14.58 -17.47 3.39
CA ALA A 241 -14.91 -16.48 4.40
C ALA A 241 -16.29 -16.71 5.02
N GLU A 242 -17.31 -17.04 4.23
CA GLU A 242 -18.66 -17.34 4.72
C GLU A 242 -18.67 -18.55 5.66
N GLU A 243 -17.99 -19.63 5.27
CA GLU A 243 -17.89 -20.89 6.01
C GLU A 243 -16.92 -20.83 7.21
N SER A 244 -16.01 -19.87 7.22
CA SER A 244 -15.06 -19.69 8.32
C SER A 244 -15.76 -19.29 9.62
N PRO A 245 -15.25 -19.73 10.78
CA PRO A 245 -15.81 -19.36 12.08
C PRO A 245 -15.55 -17.88 12.39
N TYR A 246 -16.49 -17.27 13.12
CA TYR A 246 -16.20 -16.02 13.82
C TYR A 246 -15.17 -16.26 14.93
N PRO A 247 -14.39 -15.23 15.32
CA PRO A 247 -13.56 -15.30 16.53
C PRO A 247 -14.41 -15.63 17.76
N ASP A 248 -13.83 -16.38 18.70
CA ASP A 248 -14.43 -16.56 20.03
C ASP A 248 -14.44 -15.23 20.79
N ASP A 249 -15.44 -15.00 21.64
CA ASP A 249 -15.55 -13.76 22.44
C ASP A 249 -14.28 -13.49 23.28
N ASN A 250 -13.57 -14.54 23.71
CA ASN A 250 -12.32 -14.39 24.46
C ASN A 250 -11.18 -13.75 23.66
N GLU A 251 -11.27 -13.69 22.32
CA GLU A 251 -10.27 -13.02 21.48
C GLU A 251 -10.20 -11.52 21.72
N LEU A 252 -11.27 -10.92 22.29
CA LEU A 252 -11.32 -9.52 22.69
C LEU A 252 -10.23 -9.16 23.70
N TYR A 253 -9.85 -10.11 24.56
CA TYR A 253 -8.88 -9.90 25.64
C TYR A 253 -7.46 -10.34 25.27
N LYS A 254 -7.26 -10.94 24.09
CA LYS A 254 -5.96 -11.45 23.63
C LYS A 254 -5.25 -10.45 22.75
N ASP A 255 -3.93 -10.60 22.69
CA ASP A 255 -3.01 -9.77 21.88
C ASP A 255 -2.92 -8.28 22.30
N ILE A 256 -3.42 -7.92 23.48
CA ILE A 256 -3.29 -6.56 24.05
C ILE A 256 -1.90 -6.35 24.66
N TYR A 257 -1.44 -7.32 25.45
CA TYR A 257 -0.11 -7.38 26.04
C TYR A 257 0.52 -8.75 25.80
N ILE A 258 1.85 -8.82 25.84
CA ILE A 258 2.56 -10.11 25.83
C ILE A 258 2.37 -10.86 27.15
N ASP A 259 2.29 -10.10 28.26
CA ASP A 259 2.08 -10.63 29.60
C ASP A 259 0.62 -11.06 29.76
N GLN A 260 0.43 -12.30 30.19
CA GLN A 260 -0.89 -12.87 30.44
C GLN A 260 -1.40 -12.51 31.84
N ASP A 261 -0.52 -12.12 32.76
CA ASP A 261 -0.85 -11.76 34.14
C ASP A 261 -1.11 -10.25 34.27
N TYR A 262 -1.82 -9.65 33.30
CA TYR A 262 -2.06 -8.21 33.29
C TYR A 262 -3.14 -7.83 34.32
N PRO A 263 -2.81 -7.12 35.41
CA PRO A 263 -3.66 -7.01 36.61
C PRO A 263 -4.92 -6.14 36.43
N TYR A 264 -5.14 -5.59 35.24
CA TYR A 264 -6.30 -4.77 34.90
C TYR A 264 -7.28 -5.45 33.94
N ILE A 265 -6.98 -6.68 33.49
CA ILE A 265 -7.98 -7.56 32.86
C ILE A 265 -8.55 -8.41 33.99
N THR A 266 -9.55 -7.86 34.68
CA THR A 266 -10.32 -8.57 35.71
C THR A 266 -11.70 -8.88 35.15
N ASP A 267 -12.07 -10.15 35.12
CA ASP A 267 -13.44 -10.62 34.84
C ASP A 267 -14.49 -9.94 35.75
#